data_AF-M2SYX2-F1
#
_entry.id   AF-M2SYX2-F1
#
_cell.length_a   1.000
_cell.length_b   1.000
_cell.length_c   1.000
_cell.angle_alpha   90.00
_cell.angle_beta   90.00
_cell.angle_gamma   90.00
#
_symmetry.space_group_name_H-M   'P 1'
#
loop_
_entity.id
_entity.type
_entity.pdbx_description
1 polymer ?
#
loop_
_entity_poly.entity_id
_entity_poly.type
_entity_poly.pdbx_seq_one_letter_code
_entity_poly.pdbx_strand_id
1 'polypeptide(L)'
;MLRLKELEIQYHSARLEQQRKQQEAESSKSHQLTRQVSTFSQTETELRTQLNIYVEKFKQMQVEETLNNSNDLFLTFRKEMEEMSKKTKRLEKENQNLQRHKDITNRNIGEMVEERQKMQEELAKKTREAEEQRKKIARLETLCRGMQAQGRGQVPMHELEHEEHEEEDEEVTESEYEYEDEDSAEYDDDTEEDGVEPAPERRPFGPVPPPPPPQPQPGTQGKVNGHKQVNGQMNGVKR
;
A
#
# COMPACT_ATOMS: atom_id res chain seq x y z
N MET A 1 2.51 54.01 -105.80
CA MET A 1 2.42 52.53 -105.68
C MET A 1 3.45 51.97 -104.71
N LEU A 2 4.77 52.16 -104.92
CA LEU A 2 5.80 51.61 -104.02
C LEU A 2 5.68 52.03 -102.55
N ARG A 3 5.55 53.33 -102.28
CA ARG A 3 5.50 53.86 -100.91
C ARG A 3 4.30 53.36 -100.08
N LEU A 4 3.19 53.02 -100.74
CA LEU A 4 2.01 52.46 -100.07
C LEU A 4 2.25 51.00 -99.64
N LYS A 5 2.85 50.21 -100.53
CA LYS A 5 3.25 48.82 -100.26
C LYS A 5 4.28 48.73 -99.14
N GLU A 6 5.20 49.69 -99.10
CA GLU A 6 6.23 49.79 -98.07
C GLU A 6 5.63 50.09 -96.69
N LEU A 7 4.65 51.00 -96.63
CA LEU A 7 3.89 51.30 -95.41
C LEU A 7 3.06 50.10 -94.92
N GLU A 8 2.44 49.36 -95.85
CA GLU A 8 1.64 48.16 -95.59
C GLU A 8 2.51 47.05 -94.96
N ILE A 9 3.71 46.80 -95.52
CA ILE A 9 4.69 45.87 -94.96
C ILE A 9 5.12 46.30 -93.56
N GLN A 10 5.40 47.59 -93.36
CA GLN A 10 5.83 48.11 -92.07
C GLN A 10 4.75 47.95 -90.99
N TYR A 11 3.48 48.19 -91.34
CA TYR A 11 2.33 47.96 -90.47
C TYR A 11 2.18 46.49 -90.08
N HIS A 12 2.24 45.59 -91.06
CA HIS A 12 2.12 44.15 -90.80
C HIS A 12 3.27 43.62 -89.94
N SER A 13 4.51 44.08 -90.20
CA SER A 13 5.68 43.74 -89.38
C SER A 13 5.53 44.24 -87.93
N ALA A 14 5.09 45.48 -87.73
CA ALA A 14 4.88 46.04 -86.39
C ALA A 14 3.79 45.26 -85.62
N ARG A 15 2.71 44.85 -86.30
CA ARG A 15 1.64 44.04 -85.70
C ARG A 15 2.12 42.63 -85.32
N LEU A 16 2.92 41.99 -86.17
CA LEU A 16 3.53 40.68 -85.89
C LEU A 16 4.47 40.76 -84.68
N GLU A 17 5.29 41.80 -84.61
CA GLU A 17 6.20 42.01 -83.49
C GLU A 17 5.46 42.28 -82.17
N GLN A 18 4.38 43.07 -82.21
CA GLN A 18 3.49 43.25 -81.05
C GLN A 18 2.88 41.92 -80.59
N GLN A 19 2.37 41.11 -81.51
CA GLN A 19 1.76 39.82 -81.18
C GLN A 19 2.79 38.83 -80.62
N ARG A 20 4.00 38.79 -81.20
CA ARG A 20 5.10 37.98 -80.69
C ARG A 20 5.49 38.39 -79.27
N LYS A 21 5.59 39.70 -79.00
CA LYS A 21 5.90 40.22 -77.65
C LYS A 21 4.79 39.89 -76.64
N GLN A 22 3.53 39.96 -77.04
CA GLN A 22 2.40 39.54 -76.20
C GLN A 22 2.46 38.04 -75.90
N GLN A 23 2.69 37.20 -76.92
CA GLN A 23 2.83 35.76 -76.74
C GLN A 23 4.00 35.40 -75.82
N GLU A 24 5.14 36.08 -75.96
CA GLU A 24 6.30 35.89 -75.10
C GLU A 24 6.01 36.28 -73.64
N ALA A 25 5.29 37.39 -73.43
CA ALA A 25 4.85 37.81 -72.10
C ALA A 25 3.85 36.82 -71.47
N GLU A 26 2.86 36.34 -72.24
CA GLU A 26 1.91 35.32 -71.77
C GLU A 26 2.59 33.98 -71.50
N SER A 27 3.52 33.57 -72.37
CA SER A 27 4.32 32.37 -72.18
C SER A 27 5.11 32.48 -70.87
N SER A 28 5.84 33.57 -70.65
CA SER A 28 6.59 33.80 -69.42
C SER A 28 5.69 33.75 -68.18
N LYS A 29 4.51 34.40 -68.23
CA LYS A 29 3.52 34.35 -67.15
C LYS A 29 3.01 32.94 -66.88
N SER A 30 2.71 32.17 -67.94
CA SER A 30 2.27 30.78 -67.84
C SER A 30 3.33 29.88 -67.18
N HIS A 31 4.60 30.04 -67.56
CA HIS A 31 5.71 29.31 -66.94
C HIS A 31 5.87 29.65 -65.45
N GLN A 32 5.70 30.93 -65.08
CA GLN A 32 5.75 31.36 -63.67
C GLN A 32 4.60 30.76 -62.86
N LEU A 33 3.38 30.82 -63.37
CA LEU A 33 2.20 30.21 -62.73
C LEU A 33 2.36 28.70 -62.57
N THR A 34 2.88 28.02 -63.60
CA THR A 34 3.11 26.57 -63.57
C THR A 34 4.10 26.19 -62.46
N ARG A 35 5.19 26.95 -62.31
CA ARG A 35 6.14 26.77 -61.21
C ARG A 35 5.48 27.01 -59.86
N GLN A 36 4.67 28.06 -59.72
CA GLN A 36 3.98 28.37 -58.48
C GLN A 36 3.00 27.26 -58.07
N VAL A 37 2.20 26.75 -59.01
CA VAL A 37 1.27 25.64 -58.77
C VAL A 37 2.02 24.38 -58.35
N SER A 38 3.16 24.08 -59.01
CA SER A 38 4.01 22.95 -58.64
C SER A 38 4.55 23.07 -57.22
N THR A 39 5.08 24.25 -56.85
CA THR A 39 5.55 24.50 -55.49
C THR A 39 4.43 24.37 -54.47
N PHE A 40 3.24 24.93 -54.72
CA PHE A 40 2.11 24.79 -53.80
C PHE A 40 1.66 23.34 -53.63
N SER A 41 1.58 22.58 -54.72
CA SER A 41 1.22 21.16 -54.67
C SER A 41 2.21 20.34 -53.86
N GLN A 42 3.51 20.63 -53.99
CA GLN A 42 4.53 19.98 -53.18
C GLN A 42 4.39 20.34 -51.69
N THR A 43 4.25 21.63 -51.37
CA THR A 43 4.06 22.06 -49.97
C THR A 43 2.78 21.51 -49.35
N GLU A 44 1.69 21.38 -50.12
CA GLU A 44 0.45 20.76 -49.65
C GLU A 44 0.67 19.28 -49.32
N THR A 45 1.39 18.56 -50.17
CA THR A 45 1.70 17.15 -49.97
C THR A 45 2.54 16.94 -48.71
N GLU A 46 3.55 17.80 -48.50
CA GLU A 46 4.37 17.80 -47.29
C GLU A 46 3.53 18.08 -46.04
N LEU A 47 2.67 19.09 -46.07
CA LEU A 47 1.78 19.43 -44.95
C LEU A 47 0.78 18.31 -44.64
N ARG A 48 0.21 17.66 -45.66
CA ARG A 48 -0.67 16.48 -45.47
C ARG A 48 0.08 15.32 -44.83
N THR A 49 1.33 15.09 -45.25
CA THR A 49 2.18 14.06 -44.66
C THR A 49 2.48 14.36 -43.20
N GLN A 50 2.85 15.59 -42.87
CA GLN A 50 3.07 16.02 -41.48
C GLN A 50 1.81 15.88 -40.63
N LEU A 51 0.65 16.28 -41.15
CA LEU A 51 -0.63 16.13 -40.46
C LEU A 51 -0.92 14.65 -40.14
N ASN A 52 -0.71 13.75 -41.11
CA ASN A 52 -0.89 12.31 -40.89
C ASN A 52 0.05 11.79 -39.80
N ILE A 53 1.33 12.17 -39.82
CA ILE A 53 2.29 11.79 -38.78
C ILE A 53 1.85 12.31 -37.40
N TYR A 54 1.37 13.55 -37.31
CA TYR A 54 0.88 14.09 -36.04
C TYR A 54 -0.36 13.37 -35.54
N VAL A 55 -1.29 13.00 -36.42
CA VAL A 55 -2.48 12.21 -36.07
C VAL A 55 -2.08 10.82 -35.57
N GLU A 56 -1.15 10.14 -36.25
CA GLU A 56 -0.64 8.84 -35.82
C GLU A 56 0.06 8.93 -34.46
N LYS A 57 0.94 9.91 -34.28
CA LYS A 57 1.62 10.13 -32.99
C LYS A 57 0.65 10.45 -31.87
N PHE A 58 -0.39 11.23 -32.15
CA PHE A 58 -1.44 11.52 -31.17
C PHE A 58 -2.21 10.26 -30.77
N LYS A 59 -2.61 9.42 -31.75
CA LYS A 59 -3.26 8.14 -31.48
C LYS A 59 -2.36 7.21 -30.66
N GLN A 60 -1.08 7.11 -31.02
CA GLN A 60 -0.13 6.26 -30.30
C GLN A 60 0.05 6.71 -28.84
N MET A 61 0.29 8.00 -28.63
CA MET A 61 0.50 8.56 -27.28
C MET A 61 -0.78 8.51 -26.43
N GLN A 62 -1.95 8.75 -27.02
CA GLN A 62 -3.22 8.75 -26.29
C GLN A 62 -3.74 7.33 -26.01
N VAL A 63 -3.64 6.42 -26.99
CA VAL A 63 -4.24 5.08 -26.92
C VAL A 63 -3.27 4.04 -26.39
N GLU A 64 -2.05 3.93 -26.94
CA GLU A 64 -1.11 2.91 -26.47
C GLU A 64 -0.44 3.31 -25.16
N GLU A 65 0.13 4.51 -25.09
CA GLU A 65 0.98 4.87 -23.94
C GLU A 65 0.15 5.11 -22.66
N THR A 66 -1.00 5.76 -22.77
CA THR A 66 -1.80 6.07 -21.56
C THR A 66 -2.66 4.88 -21.12
N LEU A 67 -3.32 4.19 -22.05
CA LEU A 67 -4.23 3.09 -21.69
C LEU A 67 -3.48 1.78 -21.43
N ASN A 68 -2.47 1.39 -22.21
CA ASN A 68 -1.76 0.14 -21.92
C ASN A 68 -0.92 0.27 -20.65
N ASN A 69 -0.21 1.39 -20.46
CA ASN A 69 0.60 1.59 -19.26
C ASN A 69 -0.28 1.61 -17.99
N SER A 70 -1.43 2.31 -18.02
CA SER A 70 -2.34 2.29 -16.88
C SER A 70 -2.98 0.91 -16.66
N ASN A 71 -3.31 0.18 -17.72
CA ASN A 71 -3.86 -1.18 -17.60
C ASN A 71 -2.86 -2.17 -16.98
N ASP A 72 -1.60 -2.14 -17.43
CA ASP A 72 -0.54 -2.97 -16.84
C ASP A 72 -0.28 -2.62 -15.37
N LEU A 73 -0.33 -1.33 -15.03
CA LEU A 73 -0.23 -0.88 -13.64
C LEU A 73 -1.40 -1.37 -12.78
N PHE A 74 -2.64 -1.29 -13.29
CA PHE A 74 -3.82 -1.82 -12.60
C PHE A 74 -3.76 -3.34 -12.43
N LEU A 75 -3.32 -4.07 -13.45
CA LEU A 75 -3.14 -5.53 -13.37
C LEU A 75 -2.07 -5.89 -12.35
N THR A 76 -0.97 -5.15 -12.29
CA THR A 76 0.10 -5.33 -11.31
C THR A 76 -0.41 -5.08 -9.90
N PHE A 77 -1.08 -3.95 -9.66
CA PHE A 77 -1.67 -3.67 -8.34
C PHE A 77 -2.72 -4.71 -7.94
N ARG A 78 -3.57 -5.16 -8.87
CA ARG A 78 -4.56 -6.19 -8.57
C ARG A 78 -3.88 -7.49 -8.13
N LYS A 79 -2.82 -7.90 -8.85
CA LYS A 79 -2.03 -9.08 -8.51
C LYS A 79 -1.33 -8.92 -7.16
N GLU A 80 -0.70 -7.78 -6.91
CA GLU A 80 -0.03 -7.49 -5.64
C GLU A 80 -1.01 -7.45 -4.47
N MET A 81 -2.20 -6.84 -4.63
CA MET A 81 -3.25 -6.86 -3.61
C MET A 81 -3.74 -8.28 -3.34
N GLU A 82 -3.90 -9.11 -4.37
CA GLU A 82 -4.28 -10.51 -4.21
C GLU A 82 -3.19 -11.32 -3.48
N GLU A 83 -1.92 -11.11 -3.82
CA GLU A 83 -0.78 -11.74 -3.14
C GLU A 83 -0.67 -11.29 -1.68
N MET A 84 -0.83 -9.99 -1.42
CA MET A 84 -0.85 -9.44 -0.06
C MET A 84 -2.02 -10.00 0.74
N SER A 85 -3.23 -10.07 0.17
CA SER A 85 -4.39 -10.66 0.86
C SER A 85 -4.17 -12.14 1.17
N LYS A 86 -3.57 -12.91 0.25
CA LYS A 86 -3.17 -14.31 0.50
C LYS A 86 -2.11 -14.41 1.59
N LYS A 87 -1.14 -13.50 1.61
CA LYS A 87 -0.08 -13.45 2.63
C LYS A 87 -0.66 -13.14 4.01
N THR A 88 -1.54 -12.16 4.11
CA THR A 88 -2.25 -11.82 5.36
C THR A 88 -2.99 -13.02 5.90
N LYS A 89 -3.80 -13.71 5.08
CA LYS A 89 -4.52 -14.93 5.50
C LYS A 89 -3.60 -16.06 5.96
N ARG A 90 -2.42 -16.21 5.33
CA ARG A 90 -1.42 -17.21 5.77
C ARG A 90 -0.83 -16.85 7.13
N LEU A 91 -0.43 -15.59 7.30
CA LEU A 91 0.14 -15.09 8.56
C LEU A 91 -0.88 -15.18 9.70
N GLU A 92 -2.14 -14.86 9.45
CA GLU A 92 -3.22 -15.02 10.44
C GLU A 92 -3.36 -16.47 10.89
N LYS A 93 -3.34 -17.44 9.96
CA LYS A 93 -3.38 -18.87 10.27
C LYS A 93 -2.15 -19.34 11.05
N GLU A 94 -0.96 -18.90 10.65
CA GLU A 94 0.28 -19.23 11.33
C GLU A 94 0.29 -18.67 12.75
N ASN A 95 -0.17 -17.42 12.93
CA ASN A 95 -0.26 -16.78 14.24
C ASN A 95 -1.26 -17.52 15.16
N GLN A 96 -2.45 -17.86 14.66
CA GLN A 96 -3.40 -18.69 15.41
C GLN A 96 -2.80 -20.04 15.80
N ASN A 97 -2.05 -20.68 14.90
CA ASN A 97 -1.41 -21.96 15.19
C ASN A 97 -0.32 -21.82 16.25
N LEU A 98 0.51 -20.76 16.16
CA LEU A 98 1.54 -20.45 17.14
C LEU A 98 0.90 -20.18 18.52
N GLN A 99 -0.21 -19.45 18.54
CA GLN A 99 -0.95 -19.17 19.77
C GLN A 99 -1.49 -20.47 20.41
N ARG A 100 -2.11 -21.35 19.63
CA ARG A 100 -2.54 -22.68 20.12
C ARG A 100 -1.36 -23.50 20.65
N HIS A 101 -0.24 -23.51 19.93
CA HIS A 101 0.96 -24.24 20.37
C HIS A 101 1.51 -23.68 21.67
N LYS A 102 1.55 -22.35 21.82
CA LYS A 102 1.96 -21.66 23.05
C LYS A 102 1.06 -22.07 24.21
N ASP A 103 -0.26 -22.04 24.01
CA ASP A 103 -1.23 -22.35 25.06
C ASP A 103 -1.16 -23.82 25.51
N ILE A 104 -0.96 -24.74 24.55
CA ILE A 104 -0.72 -26.16 24.86
C ILE A 104 0.59 -26.33 25.63
N THR A 105 1.67 -25.69 25.18
CA THR A 105 2.98 -25.78 25.84
C THR A 105 2.92 -25.25 27.27
N ASN A 106 2.25 -24.11 27.48
CA ASN A 106 2.06 -23.53 28.80
C ASN A 106 1.24 -24.45 29.72
N ARG A 107 0.18 -25.09 29.20
CA ARG A 107 -0.59 -26.08 29.96
C ARG A 107 0.29 -27.26 30.39
N ASN A 108 1.04 -27.85 29.47
CA ASN A 108 1.93 -28.97 29.77
C ASN A 108 3.01 -28.58 30.80
N ILE A 109 3.54 -27.36 30.72
CA ILE A 109 4.49 -26.85 31.73
C ILE A 109 3.81 -26.72 33.09
N GLY A 110 2.58 -26.20 33.14
CA GLY A 110 1.79 -26.14 34.37
C GLY A 110 1.60 -27.52 35.00
N GLU A 111 1.18 -28.51 34.22
CA GLU A 111 1.02 -29.90 34.66
C GLU A 111 2.34 -30.48 35.21
N MET A 112 3.46 -30.26 34.52
CA MET A 112 4.79 -30.71 35.00
C MET A 112 5.21 -30.02 36.31
N VAL A 113 4.86 -28.74 36.50
CA VAL A 113 5.12 -28.03 37.75
C VAL A 113 4.27 -28.59 38.89
N GLU A 114 2.98 -28.84 38.65
CA GLU A 114 2.08 -29.47 39.63
C GLU A 114 2.53 -30.88 40.02
N GLU A 115 2.92 -31.72 39.05
CA GLU A 115 3.46 -33.05 39.31
C GLU A 115 4.76 -32.99 40.14
N ARG A 116 5.65 -32.05 39.82
CA ARG A 116 6.87 -31.83 40.59
C ARG A 116 6.57 -31.39 42.01
N GLN A 117 5.59 -30.51 42.21
CA GLN A 117 5.18 -30.03 43.52
C GLN A 117 4.64 -31.19 44.38
N LYS A 118 3.71 -31.99 43.82
CA LYS A 118 3.19 -33.20 44.48
C LYS A 118 4.31 -34.16 44.86
N MET A 119 5.25 -34.41 43.95
CA MET A 119 6.41 -35.27 44.23
C MET A 119 7.29 -34.71 45.36
N GLN A 120 7.51 -33.39 45.41
CA GLN A 120 8.27 -32.76 46.49
C GLN A 120 7.57 -32.88 47.84
N GLU A 121 6.25 -32.69 47.89
CA GLU A 121 5.44 -32.85 49.10
C GLU A 121 5.46 -34.30 49.61
N GLU A 122 5.32 -35.29 48.71
CA GLU A 122 5.43 -36.71 49.07
C GLU A 122 6.82 -37.07 49.61
N LEU A 123 7.89 -36.53 49.01
CA LEU A 123 9.25 -36.73 49.49
C LEU A 123 9.45 -36.10 50.86
N ALA A 124 8.96 -34.88 51.09
CA ALA A 124 9.03 -34.21 52.39
C ALA A 124 8.31 -35.02 53.48
N LYS A 125 7.12 -35.54 53.17
CA LYS A 125 6.36 -36.43 54.06
C LYS A 125 7.15 -37.71 54.40
N LYS A 126 7.70 -38.39 53.40
CA LYS A 126 8.52 -39.61 53.61
C LYS A 126 9.76 -39.32 54.44
N THR A 127 10.42 -38.18 54.24
CA THR A 127 11.56 -37.75 55.06
C THR A 127 11.16 -37.58 56.52
N ARG A 128 10.05 -36.89 56.79
CA ARG A 128 9.52 -36.71 58.15
C ARG A 128 9.19 -38.05 58.83
N GLU A 129 8.49 -38.94 58.11
CA GLU A 129 8.17 -40.28 58.61
C GLU A 129 9.44 -41.10 58.92
N ALA A 130 10.47 -41.02 58.05
CA ALA A 130 11.74 -41.69 58.27
C ALA A 130 12.49 -41.13 59.49
N GLU A 131 12.47 -39.82 59.72
CA GLU A 131 13.03 -39.19 60.92
C GLU A 131 12.31 -39.62 62.20
N GLU A 132 10.97 -39.68 62.19
CA GLU A 132 10.17 -40.17 63.31
C GLU A 132 10.47 -41.64 63.62
N GLN A 133 10.58 -42.49 62.59
CA GLN A 133 10.99 -43.88 62.75
C GLN A 133 12.40 -43.98 63.33
N ARG A 134 13.35 -43.16 62.86
CA ARG A 134 14.71 -43.11 63.40
C ARG A 134 14.71 -42.71 64.88
N LYS A 135 13.90 -41.73 65.29
CA LYS A 135 13.71 -41.35 66.71
C LYS A 135 13.16 -42.52 67.53
N LYS A 136 12.15 -43.24 67.03
CA LYS A 136 11.57 -44.42 67.69
C LYS A 136 12.61 -45.54 67.84
N ILE A 137 13.37 -45.84 66.80
CA ILE A 137 14.46 -46.82 66.84
C ILE A 137 15.50 -46.42 67.88
N ALA A 138 15.95 -45.16 67.89
CA ALA A 138 16.92 -44.67 68.88
C ALA A 138 16.40 -44.82 70.32
N ARG A 139 15.13 -44.49 70.59
CA ARG A 139 14.50 -44.70 71.91
C ARG A 139 14.48 -46.18 72.31
N LEU A 140 14.11 -47.06 71.39
CA LEU A 140 14.11 -48.52 71.63
C LEU A 140 15.52 -49.06 71.87
N GLU A 141 16.52 -48.59 71.12
CA GLU A 141 17.91 -48.96 71.33
C GLU A 141 18.42 -48.52 72.71
N THR A 142 18.10 -47.30 73.14
CA THR A 142 18.42 -46.80 74.48
C THR A 142 17.77 -47.66 75.56
N LEU A 143 16.48 -47.99 75.43
CA LEU A 143 15.77 -48.86 76.37
C LEU A 143 16.41 -50.26 76.43
N CYS A 144 16.71 -50.86 75.28
CA CYS A 144 17.38 -52.15 75.20
C CYS A 144 18.76 -52.14 75.87
N ARG A 145 19.58 -51.10 75.63
CA ARG A 145 20.88 -50.94 76.30
C ARG A 145 20.72 -50.76 77.81
N GLY A 146 19.74 -49.98 78.26
CA GLY A 146 19.39 -49.82 79.68
C GLY A 146 19.01 -51.16 80.32
N MET A 147 18.08 -51.90 79.71
CA MET A 147 17.69 -53.24 80.18
C MET A 147 18.86 -54.23 80.20
N GLN A 148 19.75 -54.20 79.20
CA GLN A 148 20.94 -55.05 79.16
C GLN A 148 21.95 -54.70 80.26
N ALA A 149 22.18 -53.41 80.52
CA ALA A 149 22.99 -52.95 81.66
C ALA A 149 22.37 -53.41 82.99
N GLN A 150 21.03 -53.42 83.05
CA GLN A 150 20.23 -53.81 84.19
C GLN A 150 19.94 -55.33 84.28
N GLY A 151 20.55 -56.14 83.42
CA GLY A 151 20.89 -57.54 83.74
C GLY A 151 21.77 -57.67 85.00
N ARG A 152 22.12 -56.54 85.62
CA ARG A 152 22.57 -56.36 87.00
C ARG A 152 21.71 -55.35 87.82
N GLY A 153 20.38 -55.45 87.82
CA GLY A 153 19.48 -54.92 88.87
C GLY A 153 18.93 -53.47 88.73
N GLN A 154 17.59 -53.34 88.81
CA GLN A 154 16.69 -52.17 89.04
C GLN A 154 16.81 -50.86 88.22
N VAL A 155 15.67 -50.36 87.70
CA VAL A 155 15.56 -49.10 86.92
C VAL A 155 15.19 -47.95 87.86
N PRO A 156 15.87 -46.80 87.80
CA PRO A 156 15.28 -45.52 88.18
C PRO A 156 14.54 -44.92 86.98
N MET A 157 13.21 -44.87 87.05
CA MET A 157 12.35 -44.11 86.14
C MET A 157 12.48 -42.62 86.49
N HIS A 158 13.47 -41.91 85.94
CA HIS A 158 13.50 -40.44 86.08
C HIS A 158 14.06 -39.66 84.88
N GLU A 159 14.36 -40.32 83.75
CA GLU A 159 14.95 -39.63 82.59
C GLU A 159 14.06 -39.67 81.33
N LEU A 160 12.75 -39.92 81.52
CA LEU A 160 11.77 -40.00 80.43
C LEU A 160 10.72 -38.88 80.43
N GLU A 161 10.76 -37.93 81.36
CA GLU A 161 9.71 -36.92 81.54
C GLU A 161 10.12 -35.48 81.18
N HIS A 162 11.18 -35.27 80.40
CA HIS A 162 11.68 -33.91 80.12
C HIS A 162 11.77 -33.53 78.64
N GLU A 163 10.82 -33.95 77.82
CA GLU A 163 10.60 -33.36 76.47
C GLU A 163 9.11 -33.36 76.07
N GLU A 164 8.20 -33.23 77.05
CA GLU A 164 6.81 -32.89 76.79
C GLU A 164 6.57 -31.49 77.35
N HIS A 165 6.84 -30.45 76.55
CA HIS A 165 6.14 -29.15 76.50
C HIS A 165 6.95 -28.15 75.65
N GLU A 166 6.23 -27.26 74.97
CA GLU A 166 6.65 -26.25 73.97
C GLU A 166 6.68 -26.88 72.56
N GLU A 167 5.68 -26.68 71.68
CA GLU A 167 5.03 -25.42 71.32
C GLU A 167 3.54 -25.63 70.94
N GLU A 168 2.64 -25.03 71.74
CA GLU A 168 1.32 -24.57 71.31
C GLU A 168 1.33 -23.03 71.44
N ASP A 169 1.43 -22.35 70.30
CA ASP A 169 0.99 -20.98 69.98
C ASP A 169 1.62 -20.69 68.59
N GLU A 170 0.93 -20.23 67.55
CA GLU A 170 0.02 -19.09 67.54
C GLU A 170 -1.17 -19.31 66.59
N GLU A 171 -2.37 -19.06 67.10
CA GLU A 171 -3.44 -18.47 66.29
C GLU A 171 -3.03 -17.02 65.92
N VAL A 172 -2.86 -16.75 64.63
CA VAL A 172 -3.01 -15.42 64.02
C VAL A 172 -4.09 -15.58 62.95
N THR A 173 -5.36 -15.34 63.31
CA THR A 173 -6.08 -14.07 63.16
C THR A 173 -5.96 -13.45 61.76
N GLU A 174 -7.10 -13.46 61.07
CA GLU A 174 -7.56 -12.57 60.00
C GLU A 174 -6.70 -12.34 58.75
N SER A 175 -7.27 -12.73 57.60
CA SER A 175 -7.88 -11.69 56.75
C SER A 175 -8.86 -12.29 55.74
N GLU A 176 -10.13 -11.98 55.95
CA GLU A 176 -11.16 -11.86 54.91
C GLU A 176 -10.69 -10.83 53.87
N TYR A 177 -10.62 -11.22 52.59
CA TYR A 177 -10.75 -10.29 51.47
C TYR A 177 -11.65 -10.93 50.43
N GLU A 178 -12.95 -10.69 50.61
CA GLU A 178 -13.96 -10.73 49.58
C GLU A 178 -13.59 -9.69 48.51
N TYR A 179 -13.35 -10.14 47.27
CA TYR A 179 -13.40 -9.29 46.09
C TYR A 179 -14.62 -9.73 45.28
N GLU A 180 -15.78 -9.20 45.65
CA GLU A 180 -16.79 -8.88 44.65
C GLU A 180 -16.41 -7.51 44.06
N ASP A 181 -16.05 -7.49 42.78
CA ASP A 181 -16.29 -6.31 41.95
C ASP A 181 -16.79 -6.81 40.60
N GLU A 182 -18.11 -6.68 40.46
CA GLU A 182 -18.82 -6.65 39.19
C GLU A 182 -18.36 -5.40 38.44
N ASP A 183 -17.71 -5.56 37.29
CA ASP A 183 -18.08 -4.83 36.07
C ASP A 183 -17.07 -5.14 34.97
N SER A 184 -17.57 -5.69 33.86
CA SER A 184 -17.49 -5.01 32.57
C SER A 184 -17.89 -5.94 31.43
N ALA A 185 -19.13 -5.76 31.00
CA ALA A 185 -19.57 -5.75 29.60
C ALA A 185 -19.40 -7.02 28.75
N GLU A 186 -20.51 -7.76 28.62
CA GLU A 186 -21.28 -7.84 27.37
C GLU A 186 -20.53 -7.43 26.08
N TYR A 187 -20.20 -8.42 25.24
CA TYR A 187 -20.27 -8.38 23.77
C TYR A 187 -20.40 -9.84 23.32
N ASP A 188 -21.63 -10.35 23.27
CA ASP A 188 -22.52 -10.34 22.11
C ASP A 188 -22.18 -11.44 21.08
N ASP A 189 -23.19 -12.29 20.93
CA ASP A 189 -23.33 -13.45 20.08
C ASP A 189 -23.92 -12.96 18.76
N ASP A 190 -23.09 -12.78 17.73
CA ASP A 190 -23.60 -12.58 16.38
C ASP A 190 -23.43 -13.85 15.56
N THR A 191 -24.39 -14.74 15.79
CA THR A 191 -24.84 -15.76 14.84
C THR A 191 -25.73 -15.10 13.77
N GLU A 192 -25.24 -15.10 12.52
CA GLU A 192 -25.99 -15.09 11.23
C GLU A 192 -27.23 -14.16 11.07
N GLU A 193 -27.14 -13.08 10.28
CA GLU A 193 -28.25 -12.75 9.35
C GLU A 193 -27.82 -11.91 8.13
N ASP A 194 -28.27 -12.38 6.97
CA ASP A 194 -28.14 -11.82 5.63
C ASP A 194 -28.90 -10.48 5.54
N GLY A 195 -28.18 -9.36 5.69
CA GLY A 195 -28.71 -8.00 5.56
C GLY A 195 -28.14 -7.30 4.32
N VAL A 196 -28.90 -7.30 3.22
CA VAL A 196 -28.58 -6.57 1.99
C VAL A 196 -28.67 -5.06 2.25
N GLU A 197 -27.56 -4.38 2.50
CA GLU A 197 -27.50 -2.92 2.40
C GLU A 197 -27.45 -2.48 0.91
N PRO A 198 -28.25 -1.47 0.51
CA PRO A 198 -28.26 -0.99 -0.86
C PRO A 198 -26.90 -0.35 -1.19
N ALA A 199 -26.32 -0.79 -2.31
CA ALA A 199 -25.04 -0.31 -2.81
C ALA A 199 -24.92 1.23 -2.72
N PRO A 200 -23.83 1.78 -2.15
CA PRO A 200 -23.58 3.20 -2.25
C PRO A 200 -23.39 3.53 -3.73
N GLU A 201 -24.19 4.48 -4.24
CA GLU A 201 -24.09 4.98 -5.61
C GLU A 201 -22.62 5.23 -5.94
N ARG A 202 -22.15 4.64 -7.04
CA ARG A 202 -20.79 4.76 -7.54
C ARG A 202 -20.49 6.22 -7.81
N ARG A 203 -19.92 6.92 -6.82
CA ARG A 203 -19.32 8.23 -7.04
C ARG A 203 -18.07 8.01 -7.91
N PRO A 204 -17.97 8.65 -9.08
CA PRO A 204 -16.74 8.58 -9.85
C PRO A 204 -15.61 9.18 -9.00
N PHE A 205 -14.60 8.36 -8.67
CA PHE A 205 -13.39 8.82 -8.02
C PHE A 205 -12.62 9.71 -9.01
N GLY A 206 -12.48 10.99 -8.66
CA GLY A 206 -11.69 11.97 -9.41
C GLY A 206 -12.00 13.41 -8.94
N PRO A 207 -11.04 14.35 -9.07
CA PRO A 207 -11.30 15.76 -8.80
C PRO A 207 -12.41 16.28 -9.72
N VAL A 208 -13.33 17.08 -9.17
CA VAL A 208 -14.43 17.70 -9.91
C VAL A 208 -13.83 18.56 -11.03
N PRO A 209 -14.27 18.41 -12.30
CA PRO A 209 -13.73 19.22 -13.40
C PRO A 209 -13.98 20.71 -13.14
N PRO A 210 -13.00 21.58 -13.47
CA PRO A 210 -13.16 23.01 -13.28
C PRO A 210 -14.35 23.55 -14.11
N PRO A 211 -15.07 24.57 -13.62
CA PRO A 211 -16.22 25.11 -14.31
C PRO A 211 -15.83 25.64 -15.71
N PRO A 212 -16.69 25.50 -16.72
CA PRO A 212 -16.40 25.97 -18.07
C PRO A 212 -16.21 27.50 -18.08
N PRO A 213 -15.28 28.02 -18.91
CA PRO A 213 -15.06 29.46 -19.03
C PRO A 213 -16.34 30.18 -19.48
N PRO A 214 -16.60 31.40 -18.99
CA PRO A 214 -17.80 32.15 -19.34
C PRO A 214 -17.85 32.37 -20.85
N GLN A 215 -18.99 32.00 -21.45
CA GLN A 215 -19.23 32.23 -22.87
C GLN A 215 -19.21 33.75 -23.16
N PRO A 216 -18.57 34.20 -24.26
CA PRO A 216 -18.61 35.60 -24.64
C PRO A 216 -20.04 35.99 -25.01
N GLN A 217 -20.62 36.93 -24.25
CA GLN A 217 -21.90 37.53 -24.59
C GLN A 217 -21.79 38.31 -25.91
N PRO A 218 -22.76 38.17 -26.83
CA PRO A 218 -22.75 38.91 -28.07
C PRO A 218 -23.25 40.34 -27.81
N GLY A 219 -22.35 41.31 -28.00
CA GLY A 219 -22.75 42.69 -28.30
C GLY A 219 -22.17 43.73 -27.37
N THR A 220 -21.08 44.37 -27.80
CA THR A 220 -21.03 45.84 -27.91
C THR A 220 -20.09 46.20 -29.04
N GLN A 221 -20.65 46.78 -30.10
CA GLN A 221 -19.89 47.49 -31.11
C GLN A 221 -19.32 48.78 -30.50
N GLY A 222 -18.09 49.11 -30.90
CA GLY A 222 -17.62 50.50 -30.94
C GLY A 222 -16.30 50.75 -30.22
N LYS A 223 -15.19 50.76 -30.96
CA LYS A 223 -14.61 52.00 -31.53
C LYS A 223 -13.29 51.72 -32.25
N VAL A 224 -13.19 52.35 -33.40
CA VAL A 224 -12.01 52.53 -34.27
C VAL A 224 -10.91 53.38 -33.61
N ASN A 225 -9.74 53.41 -34.27
CA ASN A 225 -8.47 54.10 -34.01
C ASN A 225 -7.42 53.29 -33.23
N GLY A 226 -6.17 53.18 -33.67
CA GLY A 226 -5.50 53.88 -34.75
C GLY A 226 -4.04 53.45 -34.89
N HIS A 227 -3.53 53.76 -36.06
CA HIS A 227 -2.16 53.63 -36.55
C HIS A 227 -1.07 54.01 -35.52
N LYS A 228 -0.05 53.14 -35.35
CA LYS A 228 1.33 53.58 -35.10
C LYS A 228 2.35 52.49 -35.47
N GLN A 229 3.01 52.69 -36.61
CA GLN A 229 4.35 52.16 -36.84
C GLN A 229 5.33 52.94 -35.95
N VAL A 230 6.27 52.24 -35.28
CA VAL A 230 7.62 52.76 -34.99
C VAL A 230 8.63 51.60 -35.05
N ASN A 231 9.38 51.60 -36.15
CA ASN A 231 10.81 51.37 -36.30
C ASN A 231 11.61 50.68 -35.18
N GLY A 232 12.22 49.53 -35.54
CA GLY A 232 13.67 49.31 -35.57
C GLY A 232 14.50 49.36 -34.29
N GLN A 233 15.02 48.19 -33.88
CA GLN A 233 16.45 48.03 -33.56
C GLN A 233 16.85 46.54 -33.55
N MET A 234 17.69 46.17 -34.52
CA MET A 234 18.57 45.01 -34.43
C MET A 234 19.59 45.25 -33.32
N ASN A 235 19.89 44.23 -32.51
CA ASN A 235 21.23 44.05 -31.97
C ASN A 235 21.49 42.57 -31.73
N GLY A 236 22.43 42.03 -32.51
CA GLY A 236 23.02 40.71 -32.27
C GLY A 236 23.99 40.77 -31.10
N VAL A 237 24.10 39.66 -30.38
CA VAL A 237 25.23 39.39 -29.49
C VAL A 237 25.76 38.02 -29.85
N LYS A 238 26.94 38.01 -30.47
CA LYS A 238 27.85 36.87 -30.49
C LYS A 238 28.52 36.78 -29.12
N ARG A 239 28.53 35.59 -28.52
CA ARG A 239 29.73 34.99 -27.93
C ARG A 239 29.63 33.48 -28.12
#